data_AF-A0A963VN33-F1
#
_entry.id   AF-A0A963VN33-F1
#
_cell.length_a   1.000
_cell.length_b   1.000
_cell.length_c   1.000
_cell.angle_alpha   90.00
_cell.angle_beta   90.00
_cell.angle_gamma   90.00
#
_symmetry.space_group_name_H-M   'P 1'
#
loop_
_entity.id
_entity.type
_entity.pdbx_description
1 polymer ?
#
loop_
_entity_poly.entity_id
_entity_poly.type
_entity_poly.pdbx_seq_one_letter_code
_entity_poly.pdbx_strand_id
1 'polypeptide(L)'
;SAALREQMYRAYATRASEQAPEDLRQYDNTELIREILALRQEEARLLGFAHFAELSLAAKMAPSPQAVIEFLHDLAARARPFAQQDLADMRAFAARELGLADPQPWDWAYIGEKLKHARYAFSEQEVKQYFTLPKVLAGLFKIVETLFDVAIRPDQAPVWHPDVAFYRIERAGTGLVGQFYLDTTARDGKRGGAWMDDARGRWLRPDNRQLQTPVAHLVCNFSQGVMKDGRRQDALLT
;
A
#
# COMPACT_ATOMS: atom_id res chain seq x y z
N SER A 1 0.83 -26.48 -4.33
CA SER A 1 -0.29 -27.37 -3.98
C SER A 1 -1.40 -26.56 -3.30
N ALA A 2 -2.63 -27.05 -3.26
CA ALA A 2 -3.73 -26.38 -2.54
C ALA A 2 -3.44 -26.26 -1.03
N ALA A 3 -2.88 -27.31 -0.43
CA ALA A 3 -2.48 -27.32 0.99
C ALA A 3 -1.53 -26.16 1.37
N LEU A 4 -0.56 -25.83 0.51
CA LEU A 4 0.34 -24.71 0.78
C LEU A 4 -0.39 -23.36 0.70
N ARG A 5 -1.33 -23.20 -0.25
CA ARG A 5 -2.16 -21.98 -0.33
C ARG A 5 -3.01 -21.82 0.91
N GLU A 6 -3.63 -22.91 1.39
CA GLU A 6 -4.41 -22.91 2.61
C GLU A 6 -3.56 -22.53 3.82
N GLN A 7 -2.39 -23.17 4.00
CA GLN A 7 -1.47 -22.87 5.09
C GLN A 7 -1.07 -21.39 5.11
N MET A 8 -0.66 -20.85 3.96
CA MET A 8 -0.27 -19.45 3.83
C MET A 8 -1.44 -18.50 4.09
N TYR A 9 -2.62 -18.81 3.56
CA TYR A 9 -3.84 -18.02 3.78
C TYR A 9 -4.21 -17.96 5.25
N ARG A 10 -4.27 -19.12 5.93
CA ARG A 10 -4.62 -19.19 7.35
C ARG A 10 -3.60 -18.44 8.19
N ALA A 11 -2.31 -18.69 7.96
CA ALA A 11 -1.23 -18.00 8.68
C ALA A 11 -1.30 -16.48 8.50
N TYR A 12 -1.73 -15.98 7.33
CA TYR A 12 -1.89 -14.54 7.09
C TYR A 12 -3.16 -13.96 7.71
N ALA A 13 -4.29 -14.67 7.59
CA ALA A 13 -5.61 -14.21 7.99
C ALA A 13 -5.82 -14.22 9.52
N THR A 14 -5.08 -15.06 10.26
CA THR A 14 -5.19 -15.15 11.72
C THR A 14 -4.06 -14.44 12.47
N ARG A 15 -3.24 -13.62 11.80
CA ARG A 15 -2.18 -12.86 12.47
C ARG A 15 -2.77 -11.93 13.52
N ALA A 16 -2.09 -11.84 14.66
CA ALA A 16 -2.49 -10.99 15.78
C ALA A 16 -3.95 -11.21 16.22
N SER A 17 -4.36 -12.47 16.28
CA SER A 17 -5.69 -12.91 16.72
C SER A 17 -5.59 -14.11 17.64
N GLU A 18 -6.69 -14.40 18.35
CA GLU A 18 -6.88 -15.59 19.17
C GLU A 18 -6.78 -16.91 18.39
N GLN A 19 -6.97 -16.84 17.06
CA GLN A 19 -6.87 -17.97 16.13
C GLN A 19 -5.44 -18.23 15.64
N ALA A 20 -4.46 -17.43 16.08
CA ALA A 20 -3.05 -17.68 15.81
C ALA A 20 -2.54 -18.95 16.55
N PRO A 21 -1.45 -19.58 16.07
CA PRO A 21 -0.69 -20.57 16.82
C PRO A 21 -0.38 -20.10 18.25
N GLU A 22 -0.31 -21.04 19.19
CA GLU A 22 -0.23 -20.76 20.63
C GLU A 22 0.95 -19.83 21.00
N ASP A 23 2.11 -20.02 20.38
CA ASP A 23 3.31 -19.21 20.55
C ASP A 23 3.15 -17.76 20.07
N LEU A 24 2.18 -17.49 19.20
CA LEU A 24 1.88 -16.17 18.64
C LEU A 24 0.65 -15.49 19.27
N ARG A 25 -0.11 -16.17 20.13
CA ARG A 25 -1.31 -15.60 20.77
C ARG A 25 -1.01 -14.41 21.69
N GLN A 26 0.22 -14.30 22.18
CA GLN A 26 0.67 -13.11 22.93
C GLN A 26 0.58 -11.81 22.11
N TYR A 27 0.44 -11.91 20.79
CA TYR A 27 0.27 -10.77 19.88
C TYR A 27 -1.20 -10.53 19.49
N ASP A 28 -2.17 -11.16 20.15
CA ASP A 28 -3.60 -10.97 19.88
C ASP A 28 -4.04 -9.50 20.11
N ASN A 29 -4.63 -8.91 19.08
CA ASN A 29 -5.11 -7.52 19.10
C ASN A 29 -6.59 -7.40 19.48
N THR A 30 -7.31 -8.48 19.76
CA THR A 30 -8.77 -8.48 19.98
C THR A 30 -9.16 -7.55 21.12
N GLU A 31 -8.56 -7.71 22.30
CA GLU A 31 -8.90 -6.89 23.47
C GLU A 31 -8.40 -5.45 23.32
N LEU A 32 -7.26 -5.22 22.66
CA LEU A 32 -6.78 -3.89 22.30
C LEU A 32 -7.78 -3.15 21.40
N ILE A 33 -8.35 -3.84 20.40
CA ILE A 33 -9.37 -3.26 19.52
C ILE A 33 -10.63 -2.92 20.32
N ARG A 34 -11.08 -3.79 21.23
CA ARG A 34 -12.25 -3.52 22.10
C ARG A 34 -12.02 -2.27 22.95
N GLU A 35 -10.86 -2.17 23.60
CA GLU A 35 -10.49 -1.01 24.41
C GLU A 35 -10.45 0.26 23.57
N ILE A 36 -9.80 0.24 22.41
CA ILE A 36 -9.76 1.37 21.48
C ILE A 36 -11.17 1.82 21.07
N LEU A 37 -12.09 0.90 20.81
CA LEU A 37 -13.47 1.24 20.45
C LEU A 37 -14.23 1.87 21.62
N ALA A 38 -14.04 1.36 22.84
CA ALA A 38 -14.64 1.93 24.05
C ALA A 38 -14.12 3.35 24.31
N LEU A 39 -12.79 3.54 24.27
CA LEU A 39 -12.14 4.83 24.47
C LEU A 39 -12.56 5.86 23.41
N ARG A 40 -12.66 5.44 22.15
CA ARG A 40 -13.16 6.30 21.05
C ARG A 40 -14.61 6.73 21.26
N GLN A 41 -15.45 5.86 21.79
CA GLN A 41 -16.84 6.19 22.11
C GLN A 41 -16.94 7.15 23.30
N GLU A 42 -16.08 7.00 24.31
CA GLU A 42 -15.97 7.92 25.44
C GLU A 42 -15.46 9.31 24.99
N GLU A 43 -14.37 9.36 24.22
CA GLU A 43 -13.80 10.57 23.64
C GLU A 43 -14.86 11.37 22.85
N ALA A 44 -15.62 10.69 21.99
CA ALA A 44 -16.70 11.32 21.23
C ALA A 44 -17.74 11.97 22.14
N ARG A 45 -18.19 11.27 23.20
CA ARG A 45 -19.19 11.79 24.14
C ARG A 45 -18.67 12.98 24.94
N LEU A 46 -17.42 12.93 25.40
CA LEU A 46 -16.79 14.03 26.13
C LEU A 46 -16.71 15.31 25.29
N LEU A 47 -16.54 15.17 23.97
CA LEU A 47 -16.49 16.27 23.02
C LEU A 47 -17.87 16.65 22.46
N GLY A 48 -18.97 16.05 22.95
CA GLY A 48 -20.33 16.39 22.57
C GLY A 48 -20.84 15.73 21.27
N PHE A 49 -20.14 14.73 20.74
CA PHE A 49 -20.55 13.94 19.58
C PHE A 49 -21.28 12.65 20.01
N ALA A 50 -22.17 12.12 19.16
CA ALA A 50 -22.90 10.89 19.48
C ALA A 50 -21.98 9.66 19.46
N HIS A 51 -21.03 9.63 18.52
CA HIS A 51 -20.09 8.53 18.33
C HIS A 51 -18.84 8.97 17.57
N PHE A 52 -17.80 8.14 17.60
CA PHE A 52 -16.49 8.49 17.05
C PHE A 52 -16.48 8.83 15.56
N ALA A 53 -17.40 8.25 14.76
CA ALA A 53 -17.47 8.60 13.34
C ALA A 53 -17.86 10.07 13.09
N GLU A 54 -18.72 10.69 13.92
CA GLU A 54 -19.02 12.13 13.81
C GLU A 54 -17.81 12.97 14.21
N LEU A 55 -17.19 12.64 15.35
CA LEU A 55 -15.97 13.32 15.82
C LEU A 55 -14.87 13.27 14.75
N SER A 56 -14.63 12.10 14.14
CA SER A 56 -13.63 11.91 13.09
C SER A 56 -13.95 12.74 11.84
N LEU A 57 -15.22 12.89 11.49
CA LEU A 57 -15.65 13.63 10.31
C LEU A 57 -15.65 15.15 10.50
N ALA A 58 -15.66 15.65 11.74
CA ALA A 58 -15.66 17.09 12.03
C ALA A 58 -14.51 17.87 11.34
N ALA A 59 -13.37 17.21 11.08
CA ALA A 59 -12.21 17.77 10.39
C ALA A 59 -12.02 17.24 8.94
N LYS A 60 -13.01 16.53 8.38
CA LYS A 60 -12.92 15.90 7.04
C LYS A 60 -13.95 16.51 6.08
N MET A 61 -13.79 16.24 4.79
CA MET A 61 -14.67 16.78 3.75
C MET A 61 -16.06 16.13 3.71
N ALA A 62 -16.20 14.89 4.16
CA ALA A 62 -17.48 14.19 4.08
C ALA A 62 -18.48 14.80 5.09
N PRO A 63 -19.72 15.12 4.66
CA PRO A 63 -20.61 15.96 5.45
C PRO A 63 -21.24 15.24 6.64
N SER A 64 -21.36 13.91 6.60
CA SER A 64 -21.92 13.12 7.70
C SER A 64 -21.55 11.63 7.59
N PRO A 65 -21.64 10.87 8.69
CA PRO A 65 -21.47 9.41 8.66
C PRO A 65 -22.47 8.73 7.73
N GLN A 66 -23.72 9.21 7.70
CA GLN A 66 -24.77 8.66 6.84
C GLN A 66 -24.42 8.84 5.35
N ALA A 67 -23.93 10.01 4.95
CA ALA A 67 -23.50 10.25 3.57
C ALA A 67 -22.35 9.32 3.15
N VAL A 68 -21.44 8.99 4.08
CA VAL A 68 -20.37 8.00 3.83
C VAL A 68 -20.96 6.60 3.60
N ILE A 69 -21.88 6.15 4.45
CA ILE A 69 -22.52 4.83 4.31
C ILE A 69 -23.33 4.73 3.01
N GLU A 70 -24.11 5.75 2.68
CA GLU A 70 -24.88 5.81 1.43
C GLU A 70 -23.99 5.73 0.20
N PHE A 71 -22.90 6.50 0.18
CA PHE A 71 -21.90 6.43 -0.89
C PHE A 71 -21.31 5.03 -1.05
N LEU A 72 -20.90 4.38 0.06
CA LEU A 72 -20.34 3.03 0.03
C LEU A 72 -21.36 1.99 -0.43
N HIS A 73 -22.63 2.11 -0.01
CA HIS A 73 -23.70 1.20 -0.44
C HIS A 73 -24.06 1.39 -1.92
N ASP A 74 -24.13 2.61 -2.44
CA ASP A 74 -24.36 2.86 -3.86
C ASP A 74 -23.21 2.29 -4.71
N LEU A 75 -21.96 2.50 -4.28
CA LEU A 75 -20.80 1.90 -4.94
C LEU A 75 -20.88 0.37 -4.94
N ALA A 76 -21.19 -0.24 -3.80
CA ALA A 76 -21.35 -1.69 -3.68
C ALA A 76 -22.49 -2.22 -4.56
N ALA A 77 -23.63 -1.53 -4.63
CA ALA A 77 -24.76 -1.92 -5.46
C ALA A 77 -24.40 -1.91 -6.95
N ARG A 78 -23.63 -0.92 -7.41
CA ARG A 78 -23.16 -0.82 -8.80
C ARG A 78 -22.07 -1.85 -9.14
N ALA A 79 -21.17 -2.13 -8.20
CA ALA A 79 -20.07 -3.08 -8.41
C ALA A 79 -20.51 -4.55 -8.31
N ARG A 80 -21.55 -4.86 -7.52
CA ARG A 80 -21.97 -6.23 -7.21
C ARG A 80 -22.28 -7.10 -8.44
N PRO A 81 -23.00 -6.64 -9.48
CA PRO A 81 -23.27 -7.47 -10.65
C PRO A 81 -21.98 -7.93 -11.36
N PHE A 82 -20.98 -7.05 -11.46
CA PHE A 82 -19.69 -7.39 -12.06
C PHE A 82 -18.90 -8.36 -11.19
N ALA A 83 -18.86 -8.14 -9.87
CA ALA A 83 -18.20 -9.07 -8.95
C ALA A 83 -18.84 -10.47 -8.95
N GLN A 84 -20.17 -10.55 -9.11
CA GLN A 84 -20.88 -11.82 -9.25
C GLN A 84 -20.54 -12.52 -10.58
N GLN A 85 -20.42 -11.76 -11.67
CA GLN A 85 -19.98 -12.30 -12.96
C GLN A 85 -18.53 -12.79 -12.89
N ASP A 86 -17.62 -12.03 -12.29
CA ASP A 86 -16.22 -12.43 -12.11
C ASP A 86 -16.13 -13.72 -11.29
N LEU A 87 -16.91 -13.85 -10.21
CA LEU A 87 -16.97 -15.06 -9.41
C LEU A 87 -17.52 -16.26 -10.21
N ALA A 88 -18.56 -16.05 -11.02
CA ALA A 88 -19.13 -17.09 -11.87
C ALA A 88 -18.11 -17.56 -12.93
N ASP A 89 -17.42 -16.62 -13.57
CA ASP A 89 -16.37 -16.89 -14.55
C ASP A 89 -15.21 -17.68 -13.92
N MET A 90 -14.75 -17.25 -12.74
CA MET A 90 -13.70 -17.94 -11.99
C MET A 90 -14.10 -19.36 -11.59
N ARG A 91 -15.35 -19.56 -11.10
CA ARG A 91 -15.86 -20.90 -10.77
C ARG A 91 -15.93 -21.80 -12.01
N ALA A 92 -16.48 -21.28 -13.12
CA ALA A 92 -16.59 -22.04 -14.36
C ALA A 92 -15.22 -22.39 -14.95
N PHE A 93 -14.24 -21.49 -14.86
CA PHE A 93 -12.87 -21.75 -15.27
C PHE A 93 -12.20 -22.80 -14.36
N ALA A 94 -12.31 -22.64 -13.04
CA ALA A 94 -11.73 -23.55 -12.07
C ALA A 94 -12.24 -25.00 -12.25
N ALA A 95 -13.54 -25.18 -12.46
CA ALA A 95 -14.13 -26.49 -12.68
C ALA A 95 -13.66 -27.13 -14.00
N ARG A 96 -13.62 -26.36 -15.10
CA ARG A 96 -13.28 -26.87 -16.45
C ARG A 96 -11.79 -27.11 -16.66
N GLU A 97 -10.96 -26.16 -16.25
CA GLU A 97 -9.54 -26.12 -16.62
C GLU A 97 -8.61 -26.57 -15.49
N LEU A 98 -9.04 -26.45 -14.23
CA LEU A 98 -8.20 -26.74 -13.06
C LEU A 98 -8.68 -27.95 -12.25
N GLY A 99 -9.81 -28.55 -12.61
CA GLY A 99 -10.43 -29.64 -11.84
C GLY A 99 -10.84 -29.23 -10.42
N LEU A 100 -11.05 -27.93 -10.17
CA LEU A 100 -11.39 -27.37 -8.87
C LEU A 100 -12.88 -27.00 -8.84
N ALA A 101 -13.73 -27.95 -8.46
CA ALA A 101 -15.18 -27.77 -8.43
C ALA A 101 -15.69 -26.91 -7.25
N ASP A 102 -14.98 -26.93 -6.12
CA ASP A 102 -15.33 -26.15 -4.92
C ASP A 102 -14.14 -25.28 -4.44
N PRO A 103 -13.88 -24.14 -5.11
CA PRO A 103 -12.81 -23.24 -4.71
C PRO A 103 -13.00 -22.66 -3.31
N GLN A 104 -11.94 -22.73 -2.51
CA GLN A 104 -11.90 -22.18 -1.15
C GLN A 104 -11.30 -20.76 -1.16
N PRO A 105 -11.38 -19.99 -0.06
CA PRO A 105 -10.86 -18.62 -0.01
C PRO A 105 -9.41 -18.45 -0.48
N TRP A 106 -8.56 -19.46 -0.24
CA TRP A 106 -7.15 -19.47 -0.65
C TRP A 106 -6.93 -19.82 -2.13
N ASP A 107 -7.97 -20.17 -2.88
CA ASP A 107 -7.87 -20.54 -4.29
C ASP A 107 -8.13 -19.37 -5.24
N TRP A 108 -8.86 -18.33 -4.81
CA TRP A 108 -9.32 -17.26 -5.70
C TRP A 108 -8.21 -16.50 -6.40
N ALA A 109 -7.13 -16.15 -5.70
CA ALA A 109 -5.99 -15.47 -6.31
C ALA A 109 -5.29 -16.36 -7.36
N TYR A 110 -5.17 -17.65 -7.07
CA TYR A 110 -4.58 -18.63 -8.01
C TYR A 110 -5.46 -18.81 -9.24
N ILE A 111 -6.77 -18.96 -9.06
CA ILE A 111 -7.74 -19.09 -10.15
C ILE A 111 -7.76 -17.82 -11.01
N GLY A 112 -7.78 -16.65 -10.37
CA GLY A 112 -7.78 -15.35 -11.05
C GLY A 112 -6.57 -15.18 -11.97
N GLU A 113 -5.36 -15.50 -11.49
CA GLU A 113 -4.15 -15.42 -12.32
C GLU A 113 -4.19 -16.40 -13.51
N LYS A 114 -4.69 -17.63 -13.28
CA LYS A 114 -4.83 -18.62 -14.36
C LYS A 114 -5.88 -18.21 -15.40
N LEU A 115 -7.00 -17.66 -14.96
CA LEU A 115 -8.04 -17.13 -15.84
C LEU A 115 -7.53 -15.94 -16.65
N LYS A 116 -6.81 -15.00 -16.01
CA LYS A 116 -6.19 -13.85 -16.65
C LYS A 116 -5.21 -14.28 -17.74
N HIS A 117 -4.32 -15.22 -17.43
CA HIS A 117 -3.38 -15.79 -18.40
C HIS A 117 -4.11 -16.43 -19.59
N ALA A 118 -5.18 -17.20 -19.35
CA ALA A 118 -5.96 -17.83 -20.41
C ALA A 118 -6.71 -16.83 -21.30
N ARG A 119 -7.19 -15.71 -20.74
CA ARG A 119 -7.94 -14.68 -21.48
C ARG A 119 -7.07 -13.74 -22.29
N TYR A 120 -5.92 -13.33 -21.75
CA TYR A 120 -5.14 -12.21 -22.30
C TYR A 120 -3.77 -12.62 -22.82
N ALA A 121 -3.40 -13.90 -22.72
CA ALA A 121 -2.13 -14.45 -23.23
C ALA A 121 -0.87 -13.71 -22.72
N PHE A 122 -0.93 -13.14 -21.51
CA PHE A 122 0.24 -12.62 -20.80
C PHE A 122 0.18 -13.03 -19.33
N SER A 123 1.34 -13.27 -18.71
CA SER A 123 1.46 -13.46 -17.26
C SER A 123 2.02 -12.20 -16.60
N GLU A 124 1.56 -11.89 -15.38
CA GLU A 124 2.19 -10.86 -14.56
C GLU A 124 3.69 -11.12 -14.36
N GLN A 125 4.10 -12.39 -14.28
CA GLN A 125 5.49 -12.78 -14.13
C GLN A 125 6.37 -12.45 -15.34
N GLU A 126 5.80 -12.45 -16.55
CA GLU A 126 6.51 -12.06 -17.77
C GLU A 126 6.64 -10.53 -17.84
N VAL A 127 5.54 -9.83 -17.56
CA VAL A 127 5.48 -8.37 -17.56
C VAL A 127 6.43 -7.77 -16.49
N LYS A 128 6.51 -8.39 -15.32
CA LYS A 128 7.39 -7.99 -14.21
C LYS A 128 8.85 -7.81 -14.62
N GLN A 129 9.33 -8.56 -15.62
CA GLN A 129 10.71 -8.47 -16.11
C GLN A 129 11.05 -7.12 -16.78
N TYR A 130 10.03 -6.41 -17.27
CA TYR A 130 10.19 -5.10 -17.92
C TYR A 130 10.12 -3.93 -16.93
N PHE A 131 9.68 -4.17 -15.70
CA PHE A 131 9.50 -3.15 -14.66
C PHE A 131 10.62 -3.20 -13.61
N THR A 132 11.88 -3.02 -14.04
CA THR A 132 12.98 -2.88 -13.09
C THR A 132 12.85 -1.56 -12.32
N LEU A 133 13.13 -1.60 -11.01
CA LEU A 133 13.02 -0.43 -10.14
C LEU A 133 13.74 0.82 -10.69
N PRO A 134 14.99 0.73 -11.21
CA PRO A 134 15.65 1.89 -11.80
C PRO A 134 14.91 2.48 -13.02
N LYS A 135 14.32 1.63 -13.87
CA LYS A 135 13.61 2.08 -15.08
C LYS A 135 12.28 2.73 -14.74
N VAL A 136 11.54 2.19 -13.77
CA VAL A 136 10.28 2.79 -13.33
C VAL A 136 10.52 4.12 -12.62
N LEU A 137 11.52 4.21 -11.74
CA LEU A 137 11.86 5.47 -11.08
C LEU A 137 12.30 6.53 -12.09
N ALA A 138 13.11 6.18 -13.08
CA ALA A 138 13.49 7.10 -14.14
C ALA A 138 12.27 7.59 -14.95
N GLY A 139 11.34 6.69 -15.27
CA GLY A 139 10.08 7.04 -15.94
C GLY A 139 9.20 7.96 -15.09
N LEU A 140 9.01 7.62 -13.81
CA LEU A 140 8.26 8.42 -12.84
C LEU A 140 8.84 9.82 -12.70
N PHE A 141 10.16 9.94 -12.50
CA PHE A 141 10.82 11.24 -12.40
C PHE A 141 10.64 12.04 -13.67
N LYS A 142 10.81 11.45 -14.86
CA LYS A 142 10.59 12.14 -16.13
C LYS A 142 9.16 12.70 -16.25
N ILE A 143 8.14 11.94 -15.83
CA ILE A 143 6.75 12.39 -15.82
C ILE A 143 6.59 13.60 -14.89
N VAL A 144 7.12 13.53 -13.66
CA VAL A 144 7.06 14.61 -12.67
C VAL A 144 7.79 15.87 -13.17
N GLU A 145 9.00 15.70 -13.70
CA GLU A 145 9.81 16.78 -14.27
C GLU A 145 9.07 17.49 -15.41
N THR A 146 8.38 16.73 -16.27
CA THR A 146 7.62 17.27 -17.42
C THR A 146 6.32 17.96 -16.99
N LEU A 147 5.54 17.35 -16.08
CA LEU A 147 4.24 17.88 -15.68
C LEU A 147 4.34 19.12 -14.79
N PHE A 148 5.43 19.24 -14.02
CA PHE A 148 5.56 20.29 -13.01
C PHE A 148 6.70 21.27 -13.28
N ASP A 149 7.43 21.13 -14.40
CA ASP A 149 8.61 21.93 -14.77
C ASP A 149 9.64 21.99 -13.64
N VAL A 150 10.02 20.81 -13.14
CA VAL A 150 11.04 20.63 -12.09
C VAL A 150 12.15 19.70 -12.57
N ALA A 151 13.26 19.66 -11.84
CA ALA A 151 14.34 18.70 -12.03
C ALA A 151 14.57 17.92 -10.72
N ILE A 152 14.58 16.59 -10.80
CA ILE A 152 14.86 15.71 -9.67
C ILE A 152 16.29 15.22 -9.79
N ARG A 153 17.11 15.50 -8.77
CA ARG A 153 18.53 15.17 -8.76
C ARG A 153 18.89 14.39 -7.50
N PRO A 154 19.83 13.43 -7.57
CA PRO A 154 20.40 12.83 -6.36
C PRO A 154 21.00 13.91 -5.46
N ASP A 155 20.86 13.74 -4.16
CA ASP A 155 21.40 14.62 -3.14
C ASP A 155 21.93 13.80 -1.95
N GLN A 156 22.55 14.45 -0.97
CA GLN A 156 23.13 13.78 0.19
C GLN A 156 22.48 14.25 1.50
N ALA A 157 22.19 13.29 2.38
CA ALA A 157 21.75 13.51 3.75
C ALA A 157 22.13 12.29 4.61
N PRO A 158 22.20 12.42 5.94
CA PRO A 158 22.27 11.25 6.82
C PRO A 158 21.08 10.32 6.57
N VAL A 159 21.33 9.02 6.44
CA VAL A 159 20.31 8.00 6.21
C VAL A 159 20.35 6.93 7.30
N TRP A 160 19.20 6.31 7.56
CA TRP A 160 19.06 5.23 8.56
C TRP A 160 19.41 3.84 8.01
N HIS A 161 19.52 3.68 6.69
CA HIS A 161 19.83 2.42 6.04
C HIS A 161 20.54 2.67 4.70
N PRO A 162 21.53 1.83 4.29
CA PRO A 162 22.31 2.04 3.06
C PRO A 162 21.48 2.02 1.77
N ASP A 163 20.33 1.33 1.77
CA ASP A 163 19.43 1.29 0.61
C ASP A 163 18.53 2.53 0.46
N VAL A 164 18.60 3.49 1.39
CA VAL A 164 17.79 4.72 1.32
C VAL A 164 18.48 5.72 0.40
N ALA A 165 17.78 6.14 -0.64
CA ALA A 165 18.24 7.20 -1.52
C ALA A 165 17.67 8.56 -1.07
N PHE A 166 18.39 9.64 -1.38
CA PHE A 166 17.95 11.00 -1.11
C PHE A 166 18.01 11.83 -2.38
N TYR A 167 16.98 12.63 -2.61
CA TYR A 167 16.81 13.43 -3.80
C TYR A 167 16.40 14.85 -3.45
N ARG A 168 16.82 15.78 -4.30
CA ARG A 168 16.35 17.17 -4.30
C ARG A 168 15.54 17.46 -5.55
N ILE A 169 14.59 18.37 -5.40
CA ILE A 169 13.72 18.87 -6.46
C ILE A 169 14.07 20.35 -6.66
N GLU A 170 14.42 20.73 -7.88
CA GLU A 170 14.81 22.09 -8.26
C GLU A 170 13.87 22.62 -9.34
N ARG A 171 13.62 23.93 -9.35
CA ARG A 171 12.85 24.62 -10.39
C ARG A 171 13.66 25.76 -10.97
N ALA A 172 13.69 25.89 -12.29
CA ALA A 172 14.37 26.98 -12.97
C ALA A 172 13.88 28.34 -12.44
N GLY A 173 14.81 29.25 -12.13
CA GLY A 173 14.52 30.57 -11.56
C GLY A 173 14.14 30.59 -10.07
N THR A 174 13.70 29.48 -9.48
CA THR A 174 13.36 29.38 -8.04
C THR A 174 14.47 28.72 -7.22
N GLY A 175 15.24 27.80 -7.81
CA GLY A 175 16.22 26.98 -7.09
C GLY A 175 15.58 25.78 -6.40
N LEU A 176 16.05 25.43 -5.21
CA LEU A 176 15.55 24.29 -4.43
C LEU A 176 14.09 24.49 -4.00
N VAL A 177 13.21 23.53 -4.34
CA VAL A 177 11.79 23.59 -3.97
C VAL A 177 11.40 22.55 -2.92
N GLY A 178 12.15 21.47 -2.78
CA GLY A 178 11.91 20.40 -1.80
C GLY A 178 12.89 19.25 -1.94
N GLN A 179 12.88 18.34 -0.99
CA GLN A 179 13.73 17.15 -0.98
C GLN A 179 12.93 15.94 -0.50
N PHE A 180 13.41 14.73 -0.76
CA PHE A 180 12.79 13.53 -0.23
C PHE A 180 13.75 12.35 -0.10
N TYR A 181 13.48 11.50 0.89
CA TYR A 181 14.07 10.18 1.04
C TYR A 181 13.21 9.15 0.29
N LEU A 182 13.85 8.15 -0.28
CA LEU A 182 13.21 7.05 -0.98
C LEU A 182 13.72 5.72 -0.43
N ASP A 183 12.86 5.00 0.30
CA ASP A 183 13.16 3.74 0.97
C ASP A 183 12.28 2.61 0.42
N THR A 184 12.79 1.89 -0.58
CA THR A 184 11.97 1.03 -1.45
C THR A 184 11.90 -0.43 -1.02
N THR A 185 12.93 -0.93 -0.34
CA THR A 185 13.14 -2.36 -0.12
C THR A 185 12.41 -2.87 1.13
N ALA A 186 11.77 -4.03 1.04
CA ALA A 186 11.24 -4.76 2.20
C ALA A 186 12.39 -5.33 3.05
N ARG A 187 12.28 -5.21 4.37
CA ARG A 187 13.25 -5.75 5.35
C ARG A 187 12.60 -5.95 6.71
N ASP A 188 13.19 -6.83 7.51
CA ASP A 188 12.75 -7.06 8.90
C ASP A 188 12.85 -5.78 9.73
N GLY A 189 11.90 -5.60 10.64
CA GLY A 189 11.79 -4.39 11.48
C GLY A 189 11.25 -3.14 10.77
N LYS A 190 11.06 -3.17 9.44
CA LYS A 190 10.39 -2.09 8.70
C LYS A 190 8.88 -2.34 8.64
N ARG A 191 8.09 -1.29 8.89
CA ARG A 191 6.62 -1.33 8.75
C ARG A 191 6.24 -1.75 7.31
N GLY A 192 5.26 -2.64 7.17
CA GLY A 192 4.75 -3.07 5.87
C GLY A 192 3.90 -2.01 5.14
N GLY A 193 3.60 -2.27 3.87
CA GLY A 193 2.78 -1.39 3.02
C GLY A 193 3.59 -0.38 2.22
N ALA A 194 2.92 0.69 1.76
CA ALA A 194 3.57 1.85 1.16
C ALA A 194 2.96 3.12 1.75
N TRP A 195 3.78 4.10 2.07
CA TRP A 195 3.33 5.36 2.67
C TRP A 195 4.28 6.50 2.33
N MET A 196 3.75 7.71 2.49
CA MET A 196 4.51 8.95 2.50
C MET A 196 4.34 9.59 3.88
N ASP A 197 5.39 10.24 4.37
CA ASP A 197 5.36 11.02 5.61
C ASP A 197 6.19 12.30 5.48
N ASP A 198 5.87 13.32 6.26
CA ASP A 198 6.64 14.56 6.28
C ASP A 198 7.81 14.43 7.25
N ALA A 199 9.04 14.56 6.76
CA ALA A 199 10.20 14.74 7.62
C ALA A 199 10.28 16.19 8.14
N ARG A 200 9.90 17.14 7.28
CA ARG A 200 9.91 18.57 7.56
C ARG A 200 8.92 19.28 6.63
N GLY A 201 7.97 20.03 7.20
CA GLY A 201 7.02 20.85 6.41
C GLY A 201 7.67 22.10 5.79
N ARG A 202 7.06 22.60 4.70
CA ARG A 202 7.40 23.91 4.12
C ARG A 202 6.90 25.00 5.05
N TRP A 203 7.78 25.90 5.48
CA TRP A 203 7.41 26.92 6.47
C TRP A 203 8.16 28.22 6.26
N LEU A 204 7.43 29.35 6.19
CA LEU A 204 8.05 30.66 6.29
C LEU A 204 8.31 30.94 7.76
N ARG A 205 9.57 30.81 8.19
CA ARG A 205 9.90 30.87 9.61
C ARG A 205 9.65 32.28 10.16
N PRO A 206 8.97 32.42 11.32
CA PRO A 206 8.60 33.73 11.85
C PRO A 206 9.80 34.51 12.41
N ASP A 207 10.85 33.81 12.83
CA ASP A 207 12.05 34.38 13.47
C ASP A 207 12.96 35.12 12.49
N ASN A 208 13.20 34.56 11.30
CA ASN A 208 14.15 35.11 10.34
C ASN A 208 13.57 35.34 8.94
N ARG A 209 12.26 35.09 8.76
CA ARG A 209 11.54 35.21 7.49
C ARG A 209 12.14 34.37 6.37
N GLN A 210 12.98 33.39 6.69
CA GLN A 210 13.51 32.46 5.70
C GLN A 210 12.47 31.39 5.39
N LEU A 211 12.34 31.11 4.11
CA LEU A 211 11.51 30.01 3.64
C LEU A 211 12.26 28.69 3.82
N GLN A 212 11.76 27.85 4.72
CA GLN A 212 12.18 26.46 4.86
C GLN A 212 11.53 25.61 3.75
N THR A 213 12.34 24.87 3.01
CA THR A 213 11.86 23.89 2.02
C THR A 213 11.39 22.60 2.69
N PRO A 214 10.39 21.91 2.14
CA PRO A 214 9.89 20.66 2.70
C PRO A 214 10.85 19.48 2.44
N VAL A 215 10.78 18.48 3.31
CA VAL A 215 11.43 17.18 3.15
C VAL A 215 10.43 16.07 3.46
N ALA A 216 10.31 15.08 2.58
CA ALA A 216 9.39 13.95 2.74
C ALA A 216 10.10 12.59 2.79
N HIS A 217 9.44 11.60 3.35
CA HIS A 217 9.78 10.18 3.25
C HIS A 217 8.83 9.53 2.24
N LEU A 218 9.37 8.81 1.26
CA LEU A 218 8.62 7.87 0.42
C LEU A 218 9.08 6.46 0.75
N VAL A 219 8.18 5.64 1.27
CA VAL A 219 8.51 4.30 1.74
C VAL A 219 7.64 3.27 1.04
N CYS A 220 8.30 2.26 0.46
CA CYS A 220 7.68 1.08 -0.15
C CYS A 220 8.28 -0.20 0.45
N ASN A 221 7.69 -1.35 0.12
CA ASN A 221 8.16 -2.67 0.54
C ASN A 221 8.27 -3.62 -0.66
N PHE A 222 9.06 -3.25 -1.65
CA PHE A 222 9.32 -4.11 -2.82
C PHE A 222 10.28 -5.25 -2.46
N SER A 223 10.13 -6.39 -3.14
CA SER A 223 11.04 -7.51 -3.01
C SER A 223 12.47 -7.10 -3.35
N GLN A 224 13.43 -7.62 -2.60
CA GLN A 224 14.84 -7.36 -2.90
C GLN A 224 15.20 -7.98 -4.25
N GLY A 225 16.19 -7.39 -4.92
CA GLY A 225 16.83 -8.01 -6.08
C GLY A 225 17.41 -9.37 -5.72
N VAL A 226 17.16 -10.39 -6.54
CA VAL A 226 17.64 -11.75 -6.28
C VAL A 226 19.00 -11.98 -6.92
N MET A 227 19.85 -12.77 -6.27
CA MET A 227 21.04 -13.33 -6.91
C MET A 227 20.61 -14.53 -7.75
N LYS A 228 20.82 -14.45 -9.07
CA LYS A 228 20.58 -15.55 -10.00
C LYS A 228 21.84 -15.78 -10.83
N ASP A 229 22.37 -17.00 -10.79
CA ASP A 229 23.56 -17.42 -11.56
C ASP A 229 24.78 -16.49 -11.37
N GLY A 230 25.01 -16.03 -10.14
CA GLY A 230 26.14 -15.15 -9.80
C GLY A 230 25.97 -13.69 -10.23
N ARG A 231 24.81 -13.30 -10.80
CA ARG A 231 24.47 -11.91 -11.14
C ARG A 231 23.35 -11.39 -10.23
N ARG A 232 23.51 -10.15 -9.75
CA ARG A 232 22.45 -9.44 -9.02
C ARG A 232 21.40 -8.98 -10.03
N GLN A 233 20.18 -9.47 -9.92
CA GLN A 233 19.03 -8.94 -10.66
C GLN A 233 18.43 -7.77 -9.87
N ASP A 234 17.99 -6.74 -10.57
CA ASP A 234 17.32 -5.60 -9.94
C ASP A 234 16.02 -6.04 -9.26
N ALA A 235 15.60 -5.28 -8.24
CA ALA A 235 14.25 -5.39 -7.71
C ALA A 235 13.24 -5.09 -8.83
N LEU A 236 12.21 -5.93 -8.93
CA LEU A 236 11.15 -5.80 -9.93
C LEU A 236 9.88 -5.26 -9.27
N LEU A 237 9.21 -4.33 -9.95
CA LEU A 237 7.99 -3.68 -9.50
C LEU A 237 6.75 -4.34 -10.12
N THR A 238 6.17 -5.31 -9.40
CA THR A 238 4.77 -5.78 -9.44
C THR A 238 4.60 -6.84 -8.37
#